data_AF-A0A844ACK0-F1
#
_entry.id   AF-A0A844ACK0-F1
#
_cell.length_a   1.000
_cell.length_b   1.000
_cell.length_c   1.000
_cell.angle_alpha   90.00
_cell.angle_beta   90.00
_cell.angle_gamma   90.00
#
_symmetry.space_group_name_H-M   'P 1'
#
loop_
_entity.id
_entity.type
_entity.pdbx_description
1 polymer ?
#
loop_
_entity_poly.entity_id
_entity_poly.type
_entity_poly.pdbx_seq_one_letter_code
_entity_poly.pdbx_strand_id
1 'polypeptide(L)'
;MREFENPDHWDTAARHYEKTAHPFTARYAEAALARVPLTSEARVLDVAAGTGALALAAARTGAQVLATDFSPGMVTRIAAARLPNVEARVMDGQKLDLPDARFDAVFSIFGVIMFPNWRKGLAEMARVTRPGGYGVVATWQSRGAATFLLLGQIRQTLFPDLQSMAMPKAVQALNDPKDFARELIDAGYRDPQIDQVIYEYELEVATLNEPDTLFGMSPDWTSLSDQEKAAVVAEVRRIAADRAVLPIPSTALIGVARR
;
A
#
# COMPACT_ATOMS: atom_id res chain seq x y z
N MET A 1 -0.76 7.50 -14.37
CA MET A 1 0.08 6.32 -13.99
C MET A 1 1.57 6.62 -14.02
N ARG A 2 2.15 7.28 -15.05
CA ARG A 2 3.59 7.64 -15.09
C ARG A 2 4.13 8.42 -13.87
N GLU A 3 3.28 9.19 -13.20
CA GLU A 3 3.68 9.97 -12.00
C GLU A 3 4.08 9.10 -10.81
N PHE A 4 3.39 7.97 -10.58
CA PHE A 4 3.73 7.03 -9.51
C PHE A 4 4.98 6.20 -9.79
N GLU A 5 5.52 6.29 -11.00
CA GLU A 5 6.74 5.63 -11.45
C GLU A 5 7.97 6.55 -11.30
N ASN A 6 7.76 7.83 -10.91
CA ASN A 6 8.81 8.81 -10.72
C ASN A 6 9.19 8.94 -9.23
N PRO A 7 10.46 8.72 -8.83
CA PRO A 7 10.89 8.88 -7.44
C PRO A 7 10.69 10.31 -6.92
N ASP A 8 10.82 11.35 -7.75
CA ASP A 8 10.66 12.75 -7.34
C ASP A 8 9.23 13.05 -6.86
N HIS A 9 8.24 12.38 -7.45
CA HIS A 9 6.84 12.48 -7.04
C HIS A 9 6.68 11.98 -5.60
N TRP A 10 7.25 10.80 -5.31
CA TRP A 10 7.19 10.20 -3.98
C TRP A 10 8.06 10.92 -2.95
N ASP A 11 9.19 11.48 -3.35
CA ASP A 11 10.02 12.34 -2.49
C ASP A 11 9.24 13.56 -2.00
N THR A 12 8.53 14.22 -2.92
CA THR A 12 7.68 15.37 -2.59
C THR A 12 6.48 14.94 -1.74
N ALA A 13 5.91 13.77 -2.02
CA ALA A 13 4.75 13.24 -1.31
C ALA A 13 5.08 12.64 0.07
N ALA A 14 6.34 12.25 0.35
CA ALA A 14 6.71 11.45 1.52
C ALA A 14 6.22 12.04 2.84
N ARG A 15 6.33 13.37 3.02
CA ARG A 15 5.83 14.04 4.23
C ARG A 15 4.32 13.95 4.36
N HIS A 16 3.61 14.16 3.26
CA HIS A 16 2.16 14.11 3.25
C HIS A 16 1.68 12.66 3.47
N TYR A 17 2.28 11.70 2.77
CA TYR A 17 2.00 10.26 2.92
C TYR A 17 2.16 9.79 4.37
N GLU A 18 3.26 10.16 5.03
CA GLU A 18 3.50 9.82 6.45
C GLU A 18 2.36 10.30 7.37
N LYS A 19 1.79 11.46 7.07
CA LYS A 19 0.72 12.06 7.88
C LYS A 19 -0.65 11.47 7.54
N THR A 20 -0.94 11.19 6.27
CA THR A 20 -2.31 10.93 5.81
C THR A 20 -2.59 9.48 5.44
N ALA A 21 -1.62 8.78 4.86
CA ALA A 21 -1.80 7.40 4.39
C ALA A 21 -1.19 6.37 5.35
N HIS A 22 0.02 6.64 5.86
CA HIS A 22 0.75 5.71 6.74
C HIS A 22 -0.09 5.21 7.93
N PRO A 23 -0.80 6.04 8.72
CA PRO A 23 -1.52 5.54 9.89
C PRO A 23 -2.58 4.49 9.53
N PHE A 24 -3.20 4.63 8.35
CA PHE A 24 -4.21 3.70 7.90
C PHE A 24 -3.59 2.43 7.29
N THR A 25 -2.57 2.57 6.44
CA THR A 25 -1.90 1.42 5.82
C THR A 25 -1.12 0.58 6.85
N ALA A 26 -0.63 1.20 7.93
CA ALA A 26 0.05 0.52 9.03
C ALA A 26 -0.82 -0.55 9.70
N ARG A 27 -2.14 -0.36 9.81
CA ARG A 27 -3.06 -1.37 10.35
C ARG A 27 -3.01 -2.67 9.53
N TYR A 28 -2.92 -2.55 8.21
CA TYR A 28 -2.79 -3.71 7.32
C TYR A 28 -1.38 -4.30 7.33
N ALA A 29 -0.35 -3.46 7.50
CA ALA A 29 1.02 -3.93 7.69
C ALA A 29 1.15 -4.79 8.96
N GLU A 30 0.55 -4.36 10.08
CA GLU A 30 0.51 -5.14 11.32
C GLU A 30 -0.29 -6.44 11.14
N ALA A 31 -1.44 -6.38 10.47
CA ALA A 31 -2.22 -7.58 10.15
C ALA A 31 -1.43 -8.56 9.26
N ALA A 32 -0.67 -8.07 8.29
CA ALA A 32 0.19 -8.89 7.44
C ALA A 32 1.35 -9.52 8.24
N LEU A 33 2.00 -8.72 9.09
CA LEU A 33 3.09 -9.16 9.95
C LEU A 33 2.65 -10.29 10.89
N ALA A 34 1.47 -10.18 11.49
CA ALA A 34 0.93 -11.17 12.42
C ALA A 34 0.67 -12.56 11.81
N ARG A 35 0.63 -12.67 10.47
CA ARG A 35 0.44 -13.95 9.76
C ARG A 35 1.74 -14.74 9.59
N VAL A 36 2.89 -14.12 9.86
CA VAL A 36 4.19 -14.76 9.74
C VAL A 36 4.78 -14.96 11.14
N PRO A 37 5.13 -16.20 11.54
CA PRO A 37 5.77 -16.46 12.82
C PRO A 37 7.25 -16.04 12.77
N LEU A 38 7.50 -14.74 12.86
CA LEU A 38 8.84 -14.17 12.91
C LEU A 38 9.49 -14.44 14.27
N THR A 39 10.78 -14.74 14.25
CA THR A 39 11.64 -14.78 15.43
C THR A 39 12.50 -13.51 15.48
N SER A 40 13.13 -13.24 16.62
CA SER A 40 14.11 -12.16 16.76
C SER A 40 15.39 -12.37 15.92
N GLU A 41 15.58 -13.57 15.37
CA GLU A 41 16.72 -13.91 14.51
C GLU A 41 16.37 -13.81 13.01
N ALA A 42 15.10 -13.57 12.68
CA ALA A 42 14.64 -13.52 11.30
C ALA A 42 15.24 -12.34 10.54
N ARG A 43 15.59 -12.56 9.28
CA ARG A 43 15.95 -11.53 8.31
C ARG A 43 14.72 -11.17 7.48
N VAL A 44 14.25 -9.94 7.60
CA VAL A 44 13.06 -9.43 6.93
C VAL A 44 13.45 -8.42 5.85
N LEU A 45 12.84 -8.53 4.68
CA LEU A 45 12.90 -7.50 3.64
C LEU A 45 11.53 -6.85 3.47
N ASP A 46 11.48 -5.52 3.54
CA ASP A 46 10.31 -4.71 3.18
C ASP A 46 10.55 -4.03 1.84
N VAL A 47 9.85 -4.48 0.78
CA VAL A 47 9.99 -3.99 -0.59
C VAL A 47 8.95 -2.93 -0.89
N ALA A 48 9.41 -1.76 -1.35
CA ALA A 48 8.60 -0.54 -1.44
C ALA A 48 8.00 -0.17 -0.08
N ALA A 49 8.90 -0.02 0.89
CA ALA A 49 8.59 0.16 2.30
C ALA A 49 7.89 1.50 2.62
N GLY A 50 7.91 2.46 1.69
CA GLY A 50 7.40 3.81 1.90
C GLY A 50 8.05 4.44 3.13
N THR A 51 7.24 4.91 4.07
CA THR A 51 7.72 5.49 5.34
C THR A 51 7.93 4.45 6.45
N GLY A 52 7.91 3.16 6.12
CA GLY A 52 8.35 2.08 7.02
C GLY A 52 7.26 1.48 7.90
N ALA A 53 6.00 1.54 7.50
CA ALA A 53 4.89 1.01 8.29
C ALA A 53 5.13 -0.46 8.71
N LEU A 54 5.51 -1.30 7.75
CA LEU A 54 5.88 -2.69 8.03
C LEU A 54 7.30 -2.78 8.61
N ALA A 55 8.31 -2.17 7.99
CA ALA A 55 9.69 -2.25 8.45
C ALA A 55 9.87 -1.94 9.95
N LEU A 56 9.26 -0.86 10.43
CA LEU A 56 9.34 -0.43 11.82
C LEU A 56 8.51 -1.34 12.75
N ALA A 57 7.43 -1.94 12.26
CA ALA A 57 6.67 -2.93 13.01
C ALA A 57 7.42 -4.25 13.16
N ALA A 58 8.02 -4.75 12.08
CA ALA A 58 8.86 -5.95 12.09
C ALA A 58 10.09 -5.77 12.99
N ALA A 59 10.70 -4.58 13.01
CA ALA A 59 11.83 -4.30 13.89
C ALA A 59 11.50 -4.45 15.38
N ARG A 60 10.25 -4.18 15.79
CA ARG A 60 9.80 -4.35 17.18
C ARG A 60 9.75 -5.81 17.63
N THR A 61 9.76 -6.77 16.71
CA THR A 61 9.85 -8.20 17.03
C THR A 61 11.29 -8.67 17.29
N GLY A 62 12.27 -7.77 17.13
CA GLY A 62 13.71 -8.06 17.24
C GLY A 62 14.36 -8.52 15.93
N ALA A 63 13.58 -8.73 14.86
CA ALA A 63 14.08 -9.16 13.56
C ALA A 63 15.09 -8.16 12.97
N GLN A 64 15.98 -8.64 12.11
CA GLN A 64 16.88 -7.81 11.31
C GLN A 64 16.17 -7.38 10.02
N VAL A 65 15.88 -6.10 9.88
CA VAL A 65 15.05 -5.57 8.81
C VAL A 65 15.90 -4.80 7.81
N LEU A 66 15.81 -5.18 6.53
CA LEU A 66 16.19 -4.32 5.42
C LEU A 66 14.92 -3.73 4.81
N ALA A 67 14.80 -2.42 4.80
CA ALA A 67 13.71 -1.70 4.14
C ALA A 67 14.23 -1.05 2.86
N THR A 68 13.54 -1.27 1.75
CA THR A 68 13.91 -0.71 0.46
C THR A 68 12.77 0.08 -0.16
N ASP A 69 13.10 1.24 -0.71
CA ASP A 69 12.19 2.03 -1.52
C ASP A 69 12.97 2.73 -2.63
N PHE A 70 12.34 2.99 -3.77
CA PHE A 70 13.01 3.69 -4.88
C PHE A 70 13.09 5.20 -4.63
N SER A 71 12.29 5.73 -3.70
CA SER A 71 12.26 7.12 -3.28
C SER A 71 13.26 7.40 -2.13
N PRO A 72 14.28 8.25 -2.35
CA PRO A 72 15.16 8.72 -1.27
C PRO A 72 14.42 9.36 -0.09
N GLY A 73 13.35 10.12 -0.36
CA GLY A 73 12.52 10.78 0.64
C GLY A 73 11.81 9.78 1.58
N MET A 74 11.30 8.68 1.02
CA MET A 74 10.71 7.57 1.79
C MET A 74 11.75 6.89 2.69
N VAL A 75 12.90 6.50 2.11
CA VAL A 75 14.02 5.87 2.84
C VAL A 75 14.52 6.74 4.00
N THR A 76 14.58 8.05 3.79
CA THR A 76 15.05 9.01 4.81
C THR A 76 14.14 9.02 6.05
N ARG A 77 12.82 8.81 5.88
CA ARG A 77 11.88 8.73 7.02
C ARG A 77 12.04 7.46 7.84
N ILE A 78 12.32 6.34 7.18
CA ILE A 78 12.64 5.08 7.87
C ILE A 78 13.92 5.25 8.68
N ALA A 79 14.98 5.80 8.07
CA ALA A 79 16.26 6.02 8.73
C ALA A 79 16.17 6.99 9.93
N ALA A 80 15.22 7.93 9.91
CA ALA A 80 15.00 8.86 11.01
C ALA A 80 14.56 8.19 12.32
N ALA A 81 14.02 6.96 12.27
CA ALA A 81 13.68 6.17 13.46
C ALA A 81 14.90 5.68 14.25
N ARG A 82 16.09 5.65 13.63
CA ARG A 82 17.38 5.28 14.27
C ARG A 82 17.35 3.95 15.04
N LEU A 83 16.61 2.97 14.53
CA LEU A 83 16.55 1.63 15.12
C LEU A 83 17.80 0.83 14.72
N PRO A 84 18.51 0.19 15.68
CA PRO A 84 19.78 -0.48 15.40
C PRO A 84 19.64 -1.74 14.53
N ASN A 85 18.45 -2.32 14.44
CA ASN A 85 18.12 -3.51 13.65
C ASN A 85 17.34 -3.18 12.37
N VAL A 86 17.36 -1.92 11.93
CA VAL A 86 16.75 -1.49 10.67
C VAL A 86 17.81 -0.83 9.80
N GLU A 87 18.00 -1.40 8.62
CA GLU A 87 18.73 -0.77 7.53
C GLU A 87 17.74 -0.29 6.47
N ALA A 88 17.89 0.95 5.98
CA ALA A 88 17.05 1.51 4.93
C ALA A 88 17.91 1.88 3.70
N ARG A 89 17.53 1.40 2.51
CA ARG A 89 18.30 1.63 1.27
C ARG A 89 17.41 2.07 0.12
N VAL A 90 17.94 2.96 -0.72
CA VAL A 90 17.30 3.29 -2.00
C VAL A 90 17.52 2.15 -2.98
N MET A 91 16.45 1.53 -3.46
CA MET A 91 16.52 0.38 -4.37
C MET A 91 15.22 0.21 -5.17
N ASP A 92 15.33 -0.15 -6.45
CA ASP A 92 14.19 -0.54 -7.28
C ASP A 92 13.74 -1.96 -6.93
N GLY A 93 12.49 -2.10 -6.47
CA GLY A 93 11.89 -3.40 -6.13
C GLY A 93 11.72 -4.35 -7.32
N GLN A 94 11.85 -3.87 -8.56
CA GLN A 94 11.83 -4.68 -9.78
C GLN A 94 13.23 -5.15 -10.20
N LYS A 95 14.28 -4.76 -9.47
CA LYS A 95 15.67 -5.14 -9.71
C LYS A 95 16.45 -5.00 -8.40
N LEU A 96 16.20 -5.90 -7.46
CA LEU A 96 16.83 -5.89 -6.15
C LEU A 96 18.31 -6.27 -6.29
N ASP A 97 19.21 -5.36 -5.92
CA ASP A 97 20.64 -5.63 -5.82
C ASP A 97 20.95 -6.37 -4.51
N LEU A 98 20.36 -7.56 -4.39
CA LEU A 98 20.41 -8.43 -3.22
C LEU A 98 20.67 -9.87 -3.66
N PRO A 99 21.39 -10.66 -2.86
CA PRO A 99 21.64 -12.06 -3.19
C PRO A 99 20.35 -12.88 -3.10
N ASP A 100 20.33 -13.99 -3.85
CA ASP A 100 19.26 -14.98 -3.80
C ASP A 100 19.15 -15.61 -2.39
N ALA A 101 17.92 -15.99 -2.02
CA ALA A 101 17.65 -16.83 -0.86
C ALA A 101 18.20 -16.33 0.48
N ARG A 102 18.08 -15.02 0.75
CA ARG A 102 18.64 -14.36 1.93
C ARG A 102 17.65 -14.04 3.03
N PHE A 103 16.36 -13.90 2.73
CA PHE A 103 15.39 -13.41 3.70
C PHE A 103 14.45 -14.51 4.17
N ASP A 104 14.20 -14.55 5.48
CA ASP A 104 13.22 -15.44 6.10
C ASP A 104 11.79 -15.06 5.72
N ALA A 105 11.54 -13.76 5.56
CA ALA A 105 10.28 -13.22 5.07
C ALA A 105 10.51 -11.95 4.24
N VAL A 106 9.79 -11.84 3.13
CA VAL A 106 9.80 -10.70 2.22
C VAL A 106 8.38 -10.18 2.09
N PHE A 107 8.20 -8.90 2.38
CA PHE A 107 6.90 -8.23 2.40
C PHE A 107 6.85 -7.14 1.34
N SER A 108 5.66 -6.87 0.81
CA SER A 108 5.35 -5.63 0.12
C SER A 108 3.89 -5.26 0.36
N ILE A 109 3.66 -4.28 1.23
CA ILE A 109 2.32 -3.89 1.68
C ILE A 109 1.86 -2.69 0.87
N PHE A 110 0.98 -2.92 -0.11
CA PHE A 110 0.52 -1.93 -1.10
C PHE A 110 1.64 -1.31 -1.97
N GLY A 111 2.87 -1.83 -1.91
CA GLY A 111 4.02 -1.34 -2.66
C GLY A 111 4.13 -1.94 -4.05
N VAL A 112 4.29 -3.27 -4.16
CA VAL A 112 4.50 -3.99 -5.43
C VAL A 112 3.38 -3.74 -6.45
N ILE A 113 2.17 -3.45 -5.97
CA ILE A 113 1.01 -3.13 -6.81
C ILE A 113 1.14 -1.80 -7.58
N MET A 114 2.08 -0.95 -7.16
CA MET A 114 2.39 0.33 -7.80
C MET A 114 3.48 0.20 -8.87
N PHE A 115 4.14 -0.95 -8.99
CA PHE A 115 5.24 -1.13 -9.94
C PHE A 115 4.73 -1.22 -11.39
N PRO A 116 5.44 -0.58 -12.35
CA PRO A 116 5.15 -0.74 -13.78
C PRO A 116 5.15 -2.21 -14.21
N ASN A 117 6.15 -2.96 -13.75
CA ASN A 117 6.26 -4.41 -13.92
C ASN A 117 6.20 -5.11 -12.57
N TRP A 118 5.02 -5.06 -11.96
CA TRP A 118 4.73 -5.71 -10.68
C TRP A 118 5.01 -7.21 -10.65
N ARG A 119 4.82 -7.94 -11.77
CA ARG A 119 5.18 -9.37 -11.86
C ARG A 119 6.68 -9.59 -11.70
N LYS A 120 7.51 -8.73 -12.28
CA LYS A 120 8.96 -8.74 -12.05
C LYS A 120 9.30 -8.43 -10.59
N GLY A 121 8.57 -7.51 -9.96
CA GLY A 121 8.67 -7.26 -8.52
C GLY A 121 8.37 -8.50 -7.68
N LEU A 122 7.26 -9.20 -7.95
CA LEU A 122 6.92 -10.46 -7.27
C LEU A 122 8.01 -11.53 -7.48
N ALA A 123 8.54 -11.66 -8.70
CA ALA A 123 9.62 -12.59 -9.00
C ALA A 123 10.92 -12.26 -8.27
N GLU A 124 11.28 -10.97 -8.14
CA GLU A 124 12.43 -10.53 -7.34
C GLU A 124 12.23 -10.81 -5.85
N MET A 125 11.03 -10.55 -5.31
CA MET A 125 10.68 -10.92 -3.93
C MET A 125 10.85 -12.43 -3.71
N ALA A 126 10.35 -13.25 -4.63
CA ALA A 126 10.55 -14.70 -4.56
C ALA A 126 12.05 -15.01 -4.60
N ARG A 127 12.81 -14.50 -5.58
CA ARG A 127 14.25 -14.74 -5.74
C ARG A 127 15.06 -14.50 -4.46
N VAL A 128 14.75 -13.47 -3.69
CA VAL A 128 15.50 -13.12 -2.47
C VAL A 128 14.95 -13.80 -1.20
N THR A 129 13.72 -14.31 -1.21
CA THR A 129 13.16 -15.12 -0.10
C THR A 129 13.90 -16.46 -0.01
N ARG A 130 14.34 -16.97 1.13
CA ARG A 130 15.00 -18.30 1.19
C ARG A 130 14.01 -19.45 0.93
N PRO A 131 14.46 -20.66 0.55
CA PRO A 131 13.61 -21.85 0.55
C PRO A 131 12.92 -22.04 1.91
N GLY A 132 11.60 -22.26 1.88
CA GLY A 132 10.76 -22.32 3.07
C GLY A 132 10.50 -20.99 3.77
N GLY A 133 11.02 -19.87 3.26
CA GLY A 133 10.70 -18.51 3.72
C GLY A 133 9.30 -18.07 3.27
N TYR A 134 8.90 -16.86 3.67
CA TYR A 134 7.59 -16.30 3.37
C TYR A 134 7.65 -15.15 2.38
N GLY A 135 6.74 -15.13 1.41
CA GLY A 135 6.39 -13.95 0.63
C GLY A 135 5.03 -13.43 1.08
N VAL A 136 4.94 -12.13 1.36
CA VAL A 136 3.70 -11.49 1.83
C VAL A 136 3.40 -10.23 1.03
N VAL A 137 2.20 -10.16 0.46
CA VAL A 137 1.77 -9.02 -0.36
C VAL A 137 0.39 -8.56 0.09
N ALA A 138 0.18 -7.25 0.13
CA ALA A 138 -1.15 -6.68 0.33
C ALA A 138 -1.60 -5.84 -0.87
N THR A 139 -2.87 -5.97 -1.25
CA THR A 139 -3.51 -5.20 -2.31
C THR A 139 -4.92 -4.78 -1.90
N TRP A 140 -5.45 -3.73 -2.54
CA TRP A 140 -6.85 -3.33 -2.35
C TRP A 140 -7.78 -4.24 -3.14
N GLN A 141 -8.91 -4.63 -2.55
CA GLN A 141 -9.92 -5.45 -3.25
C GLN A 141 -10.82 -4.59 -4.16
N SER A 142 -11.06 -3.34 -3.76
CA SER A 142 -11.86 -2.36 -4.48
C SER A 142 -11.00 -1.36 -5.25
N ARG A 143 -11.66 -0.43 -5.95
CA ARG A 143 -11.05 0.74 -6.61
C ARG A 143 -10.49 1.76 -5.61
N GLY A 144 -9.54 1.32 -4.80
CA GLY A 144 -8.92 2.08 -3.72
C GLY A 144 -9.54 1.79 -2.35
N ALA A 145 -9.16 2.63 -1.39
CA ALA A 145 -9.53 2.59 0.02
C ALA A 145 -9.73 4.02 0.54
N ALA A 146 -10.31 4.16 1.73
CA ALA A 146 -10.51 5.44 2.41
C ALA A 146 -11.14 6.51 1.48
N THR A 147 -10.59 7.72 1.46
CA THR A 147 -11.09 8.84 0.65
C THR A 147 -11.08 8.55 -0.86
N PHE A 148 -10.15 7.72 -1.36
CA PHE A 148 -10.14 7.32 -2.78
C PHE A 148 -11.32 6.43 -3.14
N LEU A 149 -11.68 5.48 -2.27
CA LEU A 149 -12.85 4.62 -2.46
C LEU A 149 -14.14 5.45 -2.47
N LEU A 150 -14.29 6.33 -1.47
CA LEU A 150 -15.46 7.20 -1.35
C LEU A 150 -15.59 8.13 -2.57
N LEU A 151 -14.51 8.79 -2.97
CA LEU A 151 -14.50 9.66 -4.15
C LEU A 151 -14.89 8.89 -5.41
N GLY A 152 -14.34 7.68 -5.61
CA GLY A 152 -14.67 6.83 -6.75
C GLY A 152 -16.15 6.46 -6.81
N GLN A 153 -16.77 6.14 -5.68
CA GLN A 153 -18.20 5.83 -5.59
C GLN A 153 -19.08 7.05 -5.87
N ILE A 154 -18.73 8.21 -5.30
CA ILE A 154 -19.45 9.47 -5.53
C ILE A 154 -19.36 9.87 -7.00
N ARG A 155 -18.16 9.81 -7.60
CA ARG A 155 -17.97 10.15 -9.01
C ARG A 155 -18.78 9.25 -9.94
N GLN A 156 -18.83 7.94 -9.68
CA GLN A 156 -19.67 7.03 -10.48
C GLN A 156 -21.16 7.38 -10.41
N THR A 157 -21.60 7.96 -9.29
CA THR A 157 -23.01 8.35 -9.09
C THR A 157 -23.32 9.70 -9.71
N LEU A 158 -22.50 10.72 -9.44
CA LEU A 158 -22.75 12.09 -9.86
C LEU A 158 -22.31 12.38 -11.30
N PHE A 159 -21.24 11.71 -11.74
CA PHE A 159 -20.56 12.00 -13.00
C PHE A 159 -20.21 10.71 -13.76
N PRO A 160 -21.20 9.87 -14.13
CA PRO A 160 -20.94 8.57 -14.75
C PRO A 160 -20.19 8.65 -16.08
N ASP A 161 -20.31 9.78 -16.78
CA ASP A 161 -19.67 10.02 -18.07
C ASP A 161 -18.21 10.51 -17.94
N LEU A 162 -17.79 10.95 -16.75
CA LEU A 162 -16.40 11.35 -16.52
C LEU A 162 -15.51 10.12 -16.43
N GLN A 163 -14.55 10.03 -17.34
CA GLN A 163 -13.55 8.98 -17.29
C GLN A 163 -12.79 9.02 -15.96
N SER A 164 -12.91 7.95 -15.17
CA SER A 164 -12.10 7.74 -13.97
C SER A 164 -10.70 7.24 -14.36
N MET A 165 -9.71 7.56 -13.53
CA MET A 165 -8.40 6.95 -13.65
C MET A 165 -8.48 5.43 -13.54
N ALA A 166 -7.77 4.74 -14.43
CA ALA A 166 -7.63 3.29 -14.36
C ALA A 166 -6.82 2.91 -13.11
N MET A 167 -7.29 1.88 -12.40
CA MET A 167 -6.50 1.26 -11.33
C MET A 167 -5.15 0.77 -11.88
N PRO A 168 -4.09 0.75 -11.05
CA PRO A 168 -2.87 0.03 -11.39
C PRO A 168 -3.20 -1.40 -11.85
N LYS A 169 -2.53 -1.87 -12.90
CA LYS A 169 -2.79 -3.19 -13.49
C LYS A 169 -2.65 -4.32 -12.46
N ALA A 170 -1.74 -4.16 -11.50
CA ALA A 170 -1.56 -5.12 -10.42
C ALA A 170 -2.80 -5.22 -9.53
N VAL A 171 -3.41 -4.10 -9.14
CA VAL A 171 -4.64 -4.12 -8.32
C VAL A 171 -5.75 -4.85 -9.06
N GLN A 172 -5.90 -4.62 -10.36
CA GLN A 172 -6.89 -5.35 -11.18
C GLN A 172 -6.63 -6.86 -11.26
N ALA A 173 -5.36 -7.29 -11.20
CA ALA A 173 -4.99 -8.70 -11.29
C ALA A 173 -5.03 -9.40 -9.92
N LEU A 174 -4.82 -8.67 -8.83
CA LEU A 174 -4.66 -9.24 -7.49
C LEU A 174 -5.89 -9.03 -6.59
N ASN A 175 -6.93 -8.33 -7.06
CA ASN A 175 -8.13 -8.06 -6.25
C ASN A 175 -9.12 -9.23 -6.15
N ASP A 176 -8.91 -10.32 -6.89
CA ASP A 176 -9.60 -11.60 -6.68
C ASP A 176 -8.66 -12.60 -5.97
N PRO A 177 -9.11 -13.30 -4.91
CA PRO A 177 -8.25 -14.23 -4.19
C PRO A 177 -7.65 -15.36 -5.03
N LYS A 178 -8.38 -15.89 -6.03
CA LYS A 178 -7.88 -16.99 -6.88
C LYS A 178 -6.81 -16.47 -7.84
N ASP A 179 -7.04 -15.30 -8.41
CA ASP A 179 -6.09 -14.67 -9.32
C ASP A 179 -4.82 -14.23 -8.58
N PHE A 180 -4.97 -13.66 -7.39
CA PHE A 180 -3.84 -13.33 -6.52
C PHE A 180 -3.02 -14.57 -6.16
N ALA A 181 -3.67 -15.66 -5.74
CA ALA A 181 -2.97 -16.91 -5.44
C ALA A 181 -2.18 -17.44 -6.64
N ARG A 182 -2.76 -17.39 -7.85
CA ARG A 182 -2.08 -17.79 -9.09
C ARG A 182 -0.86 -16.92 -9.38
N GLU A 183 -0.95 -15.61 -9.26
CA GLU A 183 0.18 -14.70 -9.51
C GLU A 183 1.33 -14.89 -8.50
N LEU A 184 1.03 -15.27 -7.25
CA LEU A 184 2.07 -15.67 -6.29
C LEU A 184 2.75 -16.98 -6.71
N ILE A 185 1.98 -17.96 -7.21
CA ILE A 185 2.53 -19.22 -7.72
C ILE A 185 3.42 -18.99 -8.94
N ASP A 186 2.95 -18.20 -9.91
CA ASP A 186 3.70 -17.87 -11.13
C ASP A 186 5.00 -17.10 -10.82
N ALA A 187 5.03 -16.34 -9.72
CA ALA A 187 6.24 -15.68 -9.23
C ALA A 187 7.26 -16.63 -8.58
N GLY A 188 6.90 -17.89 -8.34
CA GLY A 188 7.78 -18.90 -7.73
C GLY A 188 7.52 -19.16 -6.24
N TYR A 189 6.36 -18.79 -5.73
CA TYR A 189 5.88 -19.21 -4.41
C TYR A 189 4.97 -20.45 -4.50
N ARG A 190 4.60 -21.00 -3.34
CA ARG A 190 3.72 -22.14 -3.17
C ARG A 190 2.82 -21.96 -1.95
N ASP A 191 1.76 -22.76 -1.89
CA ASP A 191 0.81 -22.81 -0.77
C ASP A 191 0.18 -21.43 -0.41
N PRO A 192 -0.23 -20.59 -1.38
CA PRO A 192 -0.75 -19.26 -1.08
C PRO A 192 -2.04 -19.31 -0.24
N GLN A 193 -2.09 -18.47 0.79
CA GLN A 193 -3.28 -18.18 1.60
C GLN A 193 -3.64 -16.72 1.40
N ILE A 194 -4.86 -16.45 0.93
CA ILE A 194 -5.33 -15.08 0.67
C ILE A 194 -6.48 -14.76 1.63
N ASP A 195 -6.20 -13.88 2.58
CA ASP A 195 -7.20 -13.42 3.55
C ASP A 195 -7.74 -12.04 3.20
N GLN A 196 -9.02 -11.85 3.42
CA GLN A 196 -9.65 -10.53 3.38
C GLN A 196 -9.50 -9.85 4.75
N VAL A 197 -9.06 -8.60 4.76
CA VAL A 197 -8.97 -7.76 5.96
C VAL A 197 -9.69 -6.45 5.70
N ILE A 198 -10.55 -6.05 6.64
CA ILE A 198 -11.35 -4.84 6.55
C ILE A 198 -11.02 -3.95 7.74
N TYR A 199 -10.62 -2.71 7.45
CA TYR A 199 -10.56 -1.66 8.45
C TYR A 199 -11.36 -0.45 7.98
N GLU A 200 -12.08 0.16 8.91
CA GLU A 200 -12.78 1.41 8.66
C GLU A 200 -11.79 2.56 8.73
N TYR A 201 -11.79 3.38 7.67
CA TYR A 201 -11.19 4.70 7.71
C TYR A 201 -12.23 5.67 8.26
N GLU A 202 -11.90 6.31 9.37
CA GLU A 202 -12.78 7.27 10.04
C GLU A 202 -12.55 8.66 9.43
N LEU A 203 -13.44 9.07 8.52
CA LEU A 203 -13.39 10.42 7.94
C LEU A 203 -14.09 11.41 8.87
N GLU A 204 -13.31 12.30 9.47
CA GLU A 204 -13.82 13.44 10.23
C GLU A 204 -14.52 14.43 9.28
N VAL A 205 -15.84 14.60 9.39
CA VAL A 205 -16.64 15.41 8.45
C VAL A 205 -16.19 16.88 8.45
N ALA A 206 -15.66 17.38 9.56
CA ALA A 206 -15.09 18.73 9.67
C ALA A 206 -13.91 18.97 8.69
N THR A 207 -13.18 17.92 8.29
CA THR A 207 -12.06 18.04 7.34
C THR A 207 -12.51 18.36 5.92
N LEU A 208 -13.81 18.23 5.61
CA LEU A 208 -14.40 18.69 4.34
C LEU A 208 -14.39 20.21 4.16
N ASN A 209 -14.02 20.97 5.21
CA ASN A 209 -13.74 22.40 5.08
C ASN A 209 -12.44 22.66 4.30
N GLU A 210 -11.54 21.68 4.22
CA GLU A 210 -10.28 21.72 3.46
C GLU A 210 -10.17 20.49 2.54
N PRO A 211 -11.06 20.33 1.55
CA PRO A 211 -11.23 19.07 0.82
C PRO A 211 -9.99 18.67 -0.01
N ASP A 212 -9.16 19.62 -0.43
CA ASP A 212 -7.90 19.34 -1.11
C ASP A 212 -6.91 18.58 -0.21
N THR A 213 -7.01 18.71 1.12
CA THR A 213 -6.17 17.93 2.06
C THR A 213 -6.58 16.46 2.13
N LEU A 214 -7.83 16.15 1.80
CA LEU A 214 -8.42 14.80 1.82
C LEU A 214 -8.30 14.08 0.49
N PHE A 215 -8.59 14.81 -0.59
CA PHE A 215 -8.74 14.24 -1.92
C PHE A 215 -7.62 14.69 -2.87
N GLY A 216 -6.77 15.66 -2.50
CA GLY A 216 -5.79 16.27 -3.40
C GLY A 216 -4.70 15.34 -3.92
N MET A 217 -4.46 14.20 -3.28
CA MET A 217 -3.58 13.15 -3.82
C MET A 217 -4.23 12.36 -4.96
N SER A 218 -5.54 12.46 -5.14
CA SER A 218 -6.27 11.74 -6.17
C SER A 218 -6.30 12.53 -7.47
N PRO A 219 -5.77 12.00 -8.58
CA PRO A 219 -5.96 12.63 -9.89
C PRO A 219 -7.43 12.71 -10.29
N ASP A 220 -8.25 11.82 -9.72
CA ASP A 220 -9.69 11.86 -9.89
C ASP A 220 -10.36 13.04 -9.19
N TRP A 221 -9.67 13.70 -8.26
CA TRP A 221 -10.12 14.94 -7.63
C TRP A 221 -9.53 16.16 -8.32
N THR A 222 -8.22 16.13 -8.62
CA THR A 222 -7.54 17.30 -9.20
C THR A 222 -8.00 17.63 -10.62
N SER A 223 -8.63 16.67 -11.31
CA SER A 223 -9.24 16.86 -12.63
C SER A 223 -10.64 17.48 -12.60
N LEU A 224 -11.29 17.54 -11.44
CA LEU A 224 -12.64 18.11 -11.30
C LEU A 224 -12.59 19.65 -11.32
N SER A 225 -13.58 20.26 -11.96
CA SER A 225 -13.87 21.68 -11.82
C SER A 225 -14.31 22.03 -10.39
N ASP A 226 -14.25 23.31 -10.03
CA ASP A 226 -14.66 23.77 -8.70
C ASP A 226 -16.13 23.45 -8.39
N GLN A 227 -17.01 23.49 -9.40
CA GLN A 227 -18.42 23.11 -9.25
C GLN A 227 -18.58 21.61 -8.96
N GLU A 228 -17.84 20.76 -9.66
CA GLU A 228 -17.86 19.31 -9.44
C GLU A 228 -17.27 18.95 -8.08
N LYS A 229 -16.17 19.60 -7.66
CA LYS A 229 -15.60 19.46 -6.32
C LYS A 229 -16.61 19.84 -5.24
N ALA A 230 -17.31 20.95 -5.40
CA ALA A 230 -18.36 21.38 -4.46
C ALA A 230 -19.50 20.35 -4.38
N ALA A 231 -19.91 19.77 -5.51
CA ALA A 231 -20.93 18.72 -5.54
C ALA A 231 -20.47 17.43 -4.84
N VAL A 232 -19.21 17.01 -5.02
CA VAL A 232 -18.63 15.88 -4.26
C VAL A 232 -18.68 16.16 -2.76
N VAL A 233 -18.23 17.34 -2.32
CA VAL A 233 -18.24 17.70 -0.89
C VAL A 233 -19.66 17.71 -0.32
N ALA A 234 -20.62 18.26 -1.07
CA ALA A 234 -22.03 18.26 -0.68
C ALA A 234 -22.57 16.81 -0.55
N GLU A 235 -22.19 15.92 -1.46
CA GLU A 235 -22.59 14.52 -1.41
C GLU A 235 -21.96 13.77 -0.23
N VAL A 236 -20.68 14.01 0.10
CA VAL A 236 -20.07 13.43 1.31
C VAL A 236 -20.83 13.89 2.56
N ARG A 237 -21.16 15.18 2.67
CA ARG A 237 -21.96 15.71 3.80
C ARG A 237 -23.35 15.06 3.84
N ARG A 238 -23.99 14.86 2.69
CA ARG A 238 -25.29 14.19 2.59
C ARG A 238 -25.20 12.73 3.07
N ILE A 239 -24.16 12.00 2.67
CA ILE A 239 -23.92 10.61 3.11
C ILE A 239 -23.64 10.54 4.61
N ALA A 240 -22.87 11.50 5.14
CA ALA A 240 -22.59 11.59 6.56
C ALA A 240 -23.84 11.92 7.40
N ALA A 241 -24.82 12.63 6.81
CA ALA A 241 -26.00 13.15 7.50
C ALA A 241 -25.56 13.96 8.74
N ASP A 242 -26.06 13.60 9.93
CA ASP A 242 -25.73 14.28 11.19
C ASP A 242 -24.47 13.73 11.89
N ARG A 243 -23.75 12.78 11.27
CA ARG A 243 -22.56 12.18 11.88
C ARG A 243 -21.38 13.14 11.83
N ALA A 244 -20.63 13.22 12.94
CA ALA A 244 -19.33 13.91 12.97
C ALA A 244 -18.23 13.12 12.24
N VAL A 245 -18.34 11.78 12.23
CA VAL A 245 -17.39 10.86 11.60
C VAL A 245 -18.15 9.95 10.63
N LEU A 246 -17.65 9.86 9.40
CA LEU A 246 -18.13 8.94 8.38
C LEU A 246 -17.17 7.73 8.29
N PRO A 247 -17.58 6.53 8.73
CA PRO A 247 -16.77 5.33 8.54
C PRO A 247 -16.77 4.91 7.06
N ILE A 248 -15.59 4.61 6.53
CA ILE A 248 -15.39 4.11 5.17
C ILE A 248 -14.73 2.74 5.25
N PRO A 249 -15.51 1.63 5.22
CA PRO A 249 -14.96 0.29 5.21
C PRO A 249 -14.07 0.09 4.00
N SER A 250 -12.77 -0.13 4.25
CA SER A 250 -11.80 -0.37 3.18
C SER A 250 -11.32 -1.80 3.29
N THR A 251 -11.29 -2.49 2.15
CA THR A 251 -10.98 -3.92 2.13
C THR A 251 -9.70 -4.17 1.37
N ALA A 252 -8.76 -4.85 2.04
CA ALA A 252 -7.54 -5.35 1.44
C ALA A 252 -7.55 -6.88 1.39
N LEU A 253 -6.85 -7.43 0.40
CA LEU A 253 -6.44 -8.83 0.38
C LEU A 253 -4.99 -8.91 0.83
N ILE A 254 -4.70 -9.80 1.77
CA ILE A 254 -3.35 -10.12 2.23
C ILE A 254 -3.03 -11.54 1.78
N GLY A 255 -2.08 -11.66 0.86
CA GLY A 255 -1.56 -12.94 0.40
C GLY A 255 -0.30 -13.32 1.16
N VAL A 256 -0.28 -14.52 1.73
CA VAL A 256 0.89 -15.13 2.37
C VAL A 256 1.20 -16.43 1.64
N ALA A 257 2.44 -16.59 1.18
CA ALA A 257 2.88 -17.79 0.49
C ALA A 257 4.28 -18.23 0.95
N ARG A 258 4.63 -19.49 0.72
CA ARG A 258 5.96 -20.05 0.99
C ARG A 258 6.82 -20.00 -0.27
N ARG A 259 8.13 -19.85 -0.14
CA ARG A 259 9.04 -20.19 -1.24
C ARG A 259 9.44 -21.67 -1.19
#